data_AF-A0AAU3MWH4-F1
#
_entry.id   AF-A0AAU3MWH4-F1
#
_cell.length_a   1.000
_cell.length_b   1.000
_cell.length_c   1.000
_cell.angle_alpha   90.00
_cell.angle_beta   90.00
_cell.angle_gamma   90.00
#
_symmetry.space_group_name_H-M   'P 1'
#
loop_
_entity.id
_entity.type
_entity.pdbx_description
1 polymer ?
#
loop_
_entity_poly.entity_id
_entity_poly.type
_entity_poly.pdbx_seq_one_letter_code
_entity_poly.pdbx_strand_id
1 'polypeptide(L)' 'MIRAGLHIPGTVADESRSLTAAEKDLPAGARRGGSVRADPTVADTRALMIGCVTRDRDPADPGPRDRMIGITCTGMRPKC' A
#
# COMPACT_ATOMS: atom_id res chain seq x y z
N MET A 1 7.21 23.71 -6.69
CA MET A 1 7.56 22.68 -5.68
C MET A 1 6.26 22.13 -5.11
N ILE A 2 5.84 20.93 -5.51
CA ILE A 2 4.62 20.29 -4.98
C ILE A 2 5.02 19.00 -4.27
N ARG A 3 4.74 18.95 -2.97
CA ARG A 3 4.93 17.83 -2.06
C ARG A 3 3.82 16.81 -2.31
N ALA A 4 4.13 15.68 -2.93
CA ALA A 4 3.20 14.57 -3.08
C ALA A 4 3.12 13.79 -1.75
N GLY A 5 2.24 14.25 -0.85
CA GLY A 5 1.86 13.48 0.32
C GLY A 5 0.94 12.33 -0.09
N LEU A 6 1.35 11.09 0.17
CA LEU A 6 0.51 9.91 0.02
C LEU A 6 -0.73 10.09 0.90
N HIS A 7 -1.88 10.35 0.28
CA HIS A 7 -3.16 10.48 0.99
C HIS A 7 -3.65 9.10 1.38
N ILE A 8 -3.36 8.69 2.63
CA ILE A 8 -3.95 7.51 3.27
C ILE A 8 -5.23 7.98 3.96
N PRO A 9 -6.44 7.62 3.47
CA PRO A 9 -7.66 7.99 4.17
C PRO A 9 -7.75 7.24 5.50
N GLY A 10 -7.76 8.00 6.60
CA GLY A 10 -8.34 7.58 7.87
C GLY A 10 -7.45 6.78 8.83
N THR A 11 -6.23 7.24 9.11
CA THR A 11 -5.60 7.03 10.43
C THR A 11 -4.79 8.27 10.76
N VAL A 12 -4.98 8.83 11.96
CA VAL A 12 -4.12 9.91 12.49
C VAL A 12 -2.69 9.37 12.46
N ALA A 13 -1.91 9.80 11.47
CA ALA A 13 -0.53 9.39 11.34
C ALA A 13 0.24 10.13 12.44
N ASP A 14 0.53 9.42 13.52
CA ASP A 14 1.58 9.82 14.44
C ASP A 14 2.86 10.02 13.62
N GLU A 15 3.40 11.24 13.58
CA GLU A 15 4.57 11.58 12.75
C GLU A 15 5.84 10.78 13.12
N SER A 16 5.79 9.98 14.19
CA SER A 16 6.88 9.12 14.65
C SER A 16 6.70 7.65 14.26
N ARG A 17 5.61 7.26 13.59
CA ARG A 17 5.38 5.85 13.27
C ARG A 17 6.33 5.40 12.16
N SER A 18 7.27 4.52 12.53
CA SER A 18 8.17 3.93 11.55
C SER A 18 7.40 3.20 10.44
N LEU A 19 7.90 3.28 9.21
CA LEU A 19 7.35 2.56 8.06
C LEU A 19 7.17 1.07 8.36
N THR A 20 8.15 0.48 9.06
CA THR A 20 8.14 -0.92 9.49
C THR A 20 6.97 -1.25 10.44
N ALA A 21 6.62 -0.33 11.35
CA ALA A 21 5.47 -0.51 12.25
C ALA A 21 4.14 -0.38 11.47
N ALA A 22 4.03 0.62 10.60
CA ALA A 22 2.85 0.78 9.75
C ALA A 22 2.63 -0.43 8.81
N GLU A 23 3.72 -0.96 8.25
CA GLU A 23 3.71 -2.12 7.35
C GLU A 23 3.25 -3.42 8.02
N LYS A 24 3.46 -3.57 9.33
CA LYS A 24 2.92 -4.70 10.11
C LYS A 24 1.44 -4.51 10.47
N ASP A 25 1.09 -3.31 10.90
CA ASP A 25 -0.20 -3.07 11.53
C ASP A 25 -1.34 -2.85 10.52
N LEU A 26 -1.06 -2.23 9.38
CA LEU A 26 -2.08 -1.96 8.34
C LEU A 26 -2.64 -3.26 7.73
N PRO A 27 -1.83 -4.25 7.30
CA PRO A 27 -2.36 -5.50 6.78
C PRO A 27 -3.09 -6.31 7.86
N ALA A 28 -2.63 -6.25 9.12
CA ALA A 28 -3.27 -6.94 10.23
C ALA A 28 -4.65 -6.32 10.55
N GLY A 29 -4.76 -4.99 10.56
CA GLY A 29 -6.03 -4.28 10.73
C GLY A 29 -7.00 -4.54 9.58
N ALA A 30 -6.52 -4.46 8.34
CA ALA A 30 -7.35 -4.69 7.16
C ALA A 30 -7.90 -6.13 7.07
N ARG A 31 -7.14 -7.13 7.56
CA ARG A 31 -7.63 -8.52 7.68
C ARG A 31 -8.68 -8.67 8.76
N ARG A 32 -8.44 -8.11 9.94
CA ARG A 32 -9.43 -8.13 11.04
C ARG A 32 -10.75 -7.49 10.64
N GLY A 33 -10.69 -6.43 9.83
CA GLY A 33 -11.88 -5.78 9.26
C GLY A 33 -12.47 -6.47 8.04
N GLY A 34 -11.89 -7.56 7.55
CA GLY A 34 -12.39 -8.28 6.37
C GLY A 34 -12.19 -7.56 5.04
N SER A 35 -11.42 -6.46 4.98
CA SER A 35 -11.19 -5.68 3.75
C SER A 35 -10.13 -6.28 2.84
N VAL A 36 -9.29 -7.19 3.36
CA VAL A 36 -8.18 -7.84 2.65
C VAL A 36 -8.18 -9.34 2.95
N ARG A 37 -7.88 -10.16 1.94
CA ARG A 37 -7.77 -11.62 2.06
C ARG A 37 -6.66 -12.04 3.03
N ALA A 38 -6.81 -13.20 3.68
CA ALA A 38 -5.92 -13.64 4.75
C ALA A 38 -4.58 -14.26 4.30
N ASP A 39 -4.40 -14.48 3.00
CA ASP A 39 -3.26 -15.18 2.41
C ASP A 39 -1.93 -14.37 2.32
N PRO A 40 -1.89 -13.15 1.75
CA PRO A 40 -0.63 -12.44 1.56
C PRO A 40 0.04 -12.16 2.90
N THR A 41 1.36 -12.18 2.97
CA THR A 41 2.10 -11.84 4.19
C THR A 41 2.49 -10.36 4.21
N VAL A 42 3.07 -9.92 5.34
CA VAL A 42 3.72 -8.60 5.41
C VAL A 42 4.87 -8.51 4.39
N ALA A 43 5.62 -9.60 4.20
CA ALA A 43 6.70 -9.65 3.21
C ALA A 43 6.19 -9.51 1.77
N ASP A 44 5.04 -10.10 1.45
CA ASP A 44 4.41 -9.96 0.12
C ASP A 44 3.96 -8.51 -0.13
N THR A 45 3.40 -7.87 0.90
CA THR A 45 3.00 -6.45 0.83
C THR A 45 4.22 -5.56 0.60
N ARG A 46 5.32 -5.85 1.29
CA ARG A 46 6.61 -5.16 1.13
C ARG A 46 7.19 -5.30 -0.26
N ALA A 47 7.25 -6.53 -0.76
CA ALA A 47 7.78 -6.86 -2.07
C ALA A 47 7.01 -6.09 -3.16
N LEU A 48 5.69 -5.97 -2.99
CA LEU A 48 4.85 -5.26 -3.93
C LEU A 48 5.02 -3.74 -3.87
N MET A 49 5.15 -3.15 -2.68
CA MET A 49 5.50 -1.72 -2.56
C MET A 49 6.83 -1.42 -3.25
N ILE A 50 7.85 -2.24 -3.03
CA ILE A 50 9.16 -2.12 -3.71
C ILE A 50 9.01 -2.26 -5.22
N GLY A 51 8.19 -3.21 -5.70
CA GLY A 51 7.91 -3.41 -7.11
C GLY A 51 7.22 -2.21 -7.77
N CYS A 52 6.29 -1.55 -7.05
CA CYS A 52 5.63 -0.34 -7.52
C CYS A 52 6.61 0.84 -7.62
N VAL A 53 7.45 1.04 -6.59
CA VAL A 53 8.45 2.11 -6.56
C VAL A 53 9.54 1.89 -7.62
N THR A 54 10.04 0.66 -7.77
CA THR A 54 11.09 0.34 -8.75
C THR A 54 10.61 0.49 -10.20
N ARG A 55 9.29 0.32 -10.44
CA ARG A 55 8.67 0.52 -11.76
C ARG A 55 8.32 1.98 -12.05
N ASP A 56 8.31 2.84 -11.05
CA ASP A 56 8.13 4.29 -11.21
C ASP A 56 9.43 4.89 -11.76
N ARG A 57 9.68 4.65 -13.06
CA ARG A 57 10.90 5.09 -13.76
C ARG A 57 10.82 6.51 -14.29
N ASP A 58 9.61 7.06 -14.42
CA ASP A 58 9.39 8.42 -14.89
C ASP A 58 8.42 9.14 -13.93
N PRO A 59 8.92 10.05 -13.07
CA PRO A 59 8.07 10.80 -12.15
C PRO A 59 7.11 11.77 -12.87
N ALA A 60 7.27 12.01 -14.18
CA ALA A 60 6.37 12.85 -14.97
C ALA A 60 5.09 12.13 -15.42
N ASP A 61 5.06 10.78 -15.40
CA ASP A 61 3.87 9.99 -15.71
C ASP A 61 3.46 9.12 -14.49
N PRO A 62 2.54 9.59 -13.64
CA PRO A 62 2.05 8.79 -12.52
C PRO A 62 1.11 7.65 -12.95
N GLY A 63 0.64 7.63 -14.21
CA GLY A 63 -0.37 6.70 -14.70
C GLY A 63 -0.02 5.21 -14.52
N PRO A 64 1.21 4.77 -14.84
CA PRO A 64 1.66 3.40 -14.63
C PRO A 64 1.66 2.98 -13.15
N ARG A 65 2.11 3.87 -12.25
CA ARG A 65 2.13 3.59 -10.80
C ARG A 65 0.71 3.45 -10.26
N ASP A 66 -0.16 4.41 -10.56
CA ASP A 66 -1.53 4.42 -10.02
C ASP A 66 -2.35 3.22 -10.54
N ARG A 67 -2.14 2.83 -11.80
CA ARG A 67 -2.69 1.59 -12.36
C ARG A 67 -2.20 0.35 -11.62
N MET A 68 -0.91 0.27 -11.29
CA MET A 68 -0.33 -0.86 -10.56
C MET A 68 -0.89 -0.97 -9.14
N ILE A 69 -1.07 0.17 -8.47
CA ILE A 69 -1.72 0.25 -7.16
C ILE A 69 -3.15 -0.28 -7.26
N GLY A 70 -3.93 0.17 -8.26
CA GLY A 70 -5.30 -0.29 -8.47
C GLY A 70 -5.42 -1.80 -8.70
N ILE A 71 -4.55 -2.37 -9.55
CA ILE A 71 -4.50 -3.82 -9.81
C ILE A 71 -4.21 -4.58 -8.52
N THR A 72 -3.22 -4.12 -7.75
CA THR A 72 -2.86 -4.73 -6.47
C THR A 72 -4.01 -4.69 -5.49
N CYS A 73 -4.58 -3.51 -5.24
CA CYS A 73 -5.66 -3.32 -4.28
C CYS A 73 -6.86 -4.20 -4.63
N THR A 74 -7.16 -4.36 -5.92
CA THR A 74 -8.18 -5.30 -6.40
C THR A 74 -7.83 -6.75 -6.06
N GLY A 75 -6.59 -7.17 -6.33
CA GLY A 75 -6.11 -8.51 -6.01
C GLY A 75 -6.09 -8.82 -4.50
N MET A 76 -5.93 -7.81 -3.65
CA MET A 76 -5.90 -7.96 -2.19
C MET A 76 -7.28 -8.18 -1.56
N ARG A 77 -8.37 -7.89 -2.28
CA ARG A 77 -9.74 -8.04 -1.75
C ARG A 77 -10.03 -9.51 -1.39
N PRO A 78 -10.91 -9.76 -0.40
CA PRO A 78 -11.40 -11.10 -0.13
C PRO A 78 -11.98 -11.74 -1.39
N LYS A 79 -11.74 -13.04 -1.56
CA LYS A 79 -12.46 -13.82 -2.58
C LYS A 79 -13.82 -14.20 -2.00
N CYS A 80 -14.87 -13.99 -2.77
CA CYS A 80 -16.21 -14.49 -2.47
C CYS A 80 -16.24 -16.01 -2.50
#